data_AF-A0A812S1B9-F1
#
_entry.id   AF-A0A812S1B9-F1
#
_cell.length_a   1.000
_cell.length_b   1.000
_cell.length_c   1.000
_cell.angle_alpha   90.00
_cell.angle_beta   90.00
_cell.angle_gamma   90.00
#
_symmetry.space_group_name_H-M   'P 1'
#
loop_
_entity.id
_entity.type
_entity.pdbx_description
1 polymer ?
#
loop_
_entity_poly.entity_id
_entity_poly.type
_entity_poly.pdbx_seq_one_letter_code
_entity_poly.pdbx_strand_id
1 'polypeptide(L)'
;MIWAFDSLWVHRNGGHLYRLTDTDGDDQLDKAETIPGGTGGGEHGNHAVIVTEDGEGLYLDGGNHAPLGEYAGSRVTSWDEDLLLPRMWDARGHARGKLAPGGWVTRLNIENNEQTVYTIGFRNQYDIDRNRFGDVFTYDADMEWDLGLPWYRPTRICHVASGTDYGWRSGSGKWPAYYEDSAPPVIDIGPGSPTGVVSGKGTAFPSRYQDALFALDWTFGTIYAIHLKPDGASYKATAEPFTFGSPLPVTDAIVGKDGALYFAIGGRGAQSALFRVRYIGNESTAPPTDIDPAAAEARKQRRQLEAFHGVQDDQAVATAWPFLDSEDRFLRNAARVAIESQTPDSWAQRVFSEVSPQAKVTAAVALARTYALTFIRLGAPTEAERQAVIRQIDPLLPTSDADINTELIRVLTYLKAESVIAKTMALIEQRSTPEIPDWSTLASRNARYGGTVNELLKNHPPTKEIGYAFILRNMRQGWTIPQRKAYFT
;
A
#
# COMPACT_ATOMS: atom_id res chain seq x y z
N MET A 1 12.41 -16.89 -0.21
CA MET A 1 12.72 -18.13 -0.97
C MET A 1 11.67 -19.18 -0.63
N ILE A 2 11.35 -20.12 -1.52
CA ILE A 2 10.34 -21.14 -1.27
C ILE A 2 10.64 -22.44 -2.02
N TRP A 3 10.38 -23.59 -1.40
CA TRP A 3 10.39 -24.88 -2.08
C TRP A 3 8.99 -25.18 -2.65
N ALA A 4 8.88 -25.29 -3.97
CA ALA A 4 7.63 -25.56 -4.67
C ALA A 4 7.90 -26.11 -6.08
N PHE A 5 6.97 -26.89 -6.64
CA PHE A 5 7.08 -27.43 -8.01
C PHE A 5 8.40 -28.17 -8.24
N ASP A 6 8.76 -29.01 -7.25
CA ASP A 6 10.00 -29.80 -7.20
C ASP A 6 11.28 -28.99 -7.40
N SER A 7 11.30 -27.75 -6.89
CA SER A 7 12.45 -26.85 -7.02
C SER A 7 12.50 -25.83 -5.88
N LEU A 8 13.70 -25.33 -5.59
CA LEU A 8 13.90 -24.17 -4.72
C LEU A 8 13.87 -22.89 -5.56
N TRP A 9 12.96 -21.99 -5.22
CA TRP A 9 12.82 -20.68 -5.86
C TRP A 9 13.40 -19.59 -4.96
N VAL A 10 14.34 -18.81 -5.49
CA VAL A 10 15.08 -17.82 -4.69
C VAL A 10 15.37 -16.55 -5.47
N HIS A 11 15.02 -15.40 -4.88
CA HIS A 11 15.53 -14.12 -5.32
C HIS A 11 16.94 -13.92 -4.75
N ARG A 12 17.90 -13.66 -5.64
CA ARG A 12 19.21 -13.17 -5.23
C ARG A 12 19.13 -11.65 -5.08
N ASN A 13 19.61 -11.09 -3.97
CA ASN A 13 19.68 -9.64 -3.79
C ASN A 13 20.41 -8.98 -4.98
N GLY A 14 19.75 -8.03 -5.65
CA GLY A 14 20.28 -7.34 -6.84
C GLY A 14 20.28 -8.20 -8.12
N GLY A 15 19.64 -9.37 -8.10
CA GLY A 15 19.60 -10.30 -9.21
C GLY A 15 18.19 -10.82 -9.51
N HIS A 16 18.12 -11.75 -10.47
CA HIS A 16 16.88 -12.38 -10.92
C HIS A 16 16.33 -13.40 -9.90
N LEU A 17 15.15 -13.92 -10.22
CA LEU A 17 14.64 -15.14 -9.61
C LEU A 17 15.41 -16.34 -10.18
N TYR A 18 15.80 -17.27 -9.31
CA TYR A 18 16.41 -18.53 -9.71
C TYR A 18 15.49 -19.69 -9.33
N ARG A 19 15.37 -20.66 -10.24
CA ARG A 19 14.83 -21.98 -9.98
C ARG A 19 16.00 -22.95 -9.84
N LEU A 20 16.15 -23.54 -8.67
CA LEU A 20 17.20 -24.49 -8.36
C LEU A 20 16.60 -25.90 -8.26
N THR A 21 17.24 -26.87 -8.89
CA THR A 21 16.77 -28.27 -8.91
C THR A 21 17.93 -29.19 -8.54
N ASP A 22 17.60 -30.31 -7.89
CA ASP A 22 18.47 -31.47 -7.73
C ASP A 22 18.12 -32.44 -8.87
N THR A 23 19.03 -32.63 -9.83
CA THR A 23 18.76 -33.41 -11.04
C THR A 23 19.10 -34.89 -10.92
N ASP A 24 19.83 -35.31 -9.90
CA ASP A 24 20.26 -36.70 -9.69
C ASP A 24 19.74 -37.35 -8.40
N GLY A 25 19.06 -36.59 -7.55
CA GLY A 25 18.39 -37.07 -6.34
C GLY A 25 19.34 -37.31 -5.17
N ASP A 26 20.49 -36.61 -5.13
CA ASP A 26 21.49 -36.73 -4.07
C ASP A 26 21.30 -35.75 -2.89
N ASP A 27 20.16 -35.03 -2.88
CA ASP A 27 19.81 -33.95 -1.95
C ASP A 27 20.73 -32.71 -2.07
N GLN A 28 21.42 -32.53 -3.20
CA GLN A 28 22.19 -31.33 -3.53
C GLN A 28 21.62 -30.62 -4.77
N LEU A 29 21.38 -29.32 -4.64
CA LEU A 29 20.94 -28.49 -5.76
C LEU A 29 22.12 -28.29 -6.73
N ASP A 30 22.01 -28.84 -7.94
CA ASP A 30 23.07 -28.92 -8.94
C ASP A 30 22.78 -28.10 -10.21
N LYS A 31 21.51 -27.74 -10.45
CA LYS A 31 21.06 -26.97 -11.59
C LYS A 31 20.42 -25.66 -11.16
N ALA A 32 20.83 -24.55 -11.79
CA ALA A 32 20.28 -23.22 -11.56
C ALA A 32 19.76 -22.60 -12.87
N GLU A 33 18.44 -22.44 -12.97
CA GLU A 33 17.79 -21.74 -14.08
C GLU A 33 17.47 -20.31 -13.66
N THR A 34 17.82 -19.35 -14.52
CA THR A 34 17.49 -17.93 -14.28
C THR A 34 16.16 -17.61 -14.93
N ILE A 35 15.25 -17.05 -14.15
CA ILE A 35 13.95 -16.57 -14.63
C ILE A 35 14.07 -15.06 -14.88
N PRO A 36 13.93 -14.60 -16.14
CA PRO A 36 14.03 -13.19 -16.46
C PRO A 36 13.06 -12.33 -15.64
N GLY A 37 13.50 -11.13 -15.28
CA GLY A 37 12.73 -10.18 -14.49
C GLY A 37 13.53 -8.93 -14.15
N GLY A 38 12.85 -7.89 -13.69
CA GLY A 38 13.49 -6.67 -13.24
C GLY A 38 14.31 -6.93 -11.97
N THR A 39 15.50 -6.32 -11.89
CA THR A 39 16.45 -6.54 -10.80
C THR A 39 16.66 -5.26 -10.00
N GLY A 40 16.47 -5.34 -8.69
CA GLY A 40 16.79 -4.29 -7.74
C GLY A 40 17.53 -4.87 -6.55
N GLY A 41 18.55 -4.16 -6.09
CA GLY A 41 19.36 -4.58 -4.96
C GLY A 41 19.18 -3.70 -3.74
N GLY A 42 19.81 -4.13 -2.65
CA GLY A 42 19.76 -3.46 -1.36
C GLY A 42 18.48 -3.79 -0.61
N GLU A 43 18.17 -2.97 0.38
CA GLU A 43 17.07 -3.23 1.33
C GLU A 43 15.68 -3.12 0.69
N HIS A 44 15.58 -2.51 -0.50
CA HIS A 44 14.34 -2.24 -1.22
C HIS A 44 14.25 -3.00 -2.56
N GLY A 45 15.00 -4.12 -2.66
CA GLY A 45 15.13 -4.93 -3.85
C GLY A 45 14.00 -5.94 -4.07
N ASN A 46 14.29 -6.98 -4.83
CA ASN A 46 13.41 -8.15 -4.97
C ASN A 46 13.47 -9.00 -3.70
N HIS A 47 12.31 -9.41 -3.18
CA HIS A 47 12.21 -10.00 -1.85
C HIS A 47 11.52 -11.37 -1.86
N ALA A 48 10.30 -11.44 -1.35
CA ALA A 48 9.61 -12.68 -1.06
C ALA A 48 9.11 -13.39 -2.32
N VAL A 49 8.99 -14.71 -2.18
CA VAL A 49 8.42 -15.60 -3.19
C VAL A 49 7.55 -16.59 -2.43
N ILE A 50 6.25 -16.63 -2.72
CA ILE A 50 5.31 -17.56 -2.09
C ILE A 50 4.44 -18.25 -3.14
N VAL A 51 3.83 -19.38 -2.79
CA VAL A 51 2.89 -20.08 -3.67
C VAL A 51 1.54 -19.35 -3.70
N THR A 52 0.92 -19.24 -4.87
CA THR A 52 -0.41 -18.64 -5.06
C THR A 52 -1.50 -19.43 -4.32
N GLU A 53 -2.60 -18.76 -3.98
CA GLU A 53 -3.78 -19.31 -3.29
C GLU A 53 -4.36 -20.58 -3.92
N ASP A 54 -4.27 -20.71 -5.24
CA ASP A 54 -4.71 -21.90 -6.00
C ASP A 54 -3.65 -23.01 -6.07
N GLY A 55 -2.39 -22.73 -5.68
CA GLY A 55 -1.31 -23.71 -5.73
C GLY A 55 -0.71 -23.90 -7.13
N GLU A 56 -1.07 -23.08 -8.10
CA GLU A 56 -0.70 -23.26 -9.52
C GLU A 56 0.46 -22.35 -9.97
N GLY A 57 0.87 -21.39 -9.15
CA GLY A 57 1.95 -20.46 -9.48
C GLY A 57 2.66 -19.88 -8.28
N LEU A 58 3.44 -18.83 -8.53
CA LEU A 58 4.16 -18.08 -7.50
C LEU A 58 3.72 -16.61 -7.49
N TYR A 59 3.62 -16.01 -6.31
CA TYR A 59 3.71 -14.57 -6.14
C TYR A 59 5.16 -14.16 -5.94
N LEU A 60 5.58 -13.12 -6.66
CA LEU A 60 6.88 -12.48 -6.53
C LEU A 60 6.68 -11.09 -5.96
N ASP A 61 7.49 -10.73 -4.97
CA ASP A 61 7.41 -9.46 -4.27
C ASP A 61 8.68 -8.62 -4.49
N GLY A 62 8.51 -7.31 -4.67
CA GLY A 62 9.64 -6.39 -4.85
C GLY A 62 9.33 -4.99 -4.34
N GLY A 63 10.30 -4.38 -3.66
CA GLY A 63 10.20 -3.01 -3.15
C GLY A 63 10.33 -1.94 -4.24
N ASN A 64 10.21 -0.67 -3.87
CA ASN A 64 10.29 0.46 -4.80
C ASN A 64 11.67 0.69 -5.46
N HIS A 65 12.72 -0.02 -5.04
CA HIS A 65 14.00 -0.03 -5.76
C HIS A 65 14.15 -1.23 -6.71
N ALA A 66 13.24 -2.21 -6.66
CA ALA A 66 13.10 -3.25 -7.66
C ALA A 66 12.28 -2.71 -8.85
N PRO A 67 12.90 -2.51 -10.02
CA PRO A 67 12.13 -2.19 -11.22
C PRO A 67 11.22 -3.37 -11.54
N LEU A 68 9.99 -3.07 -11.97
CA LEU A 68 9.10 -4.08 -12.52
C LEU A 68 9.74 -4.65 -13.80
N GLY A 69 9.75 -5.97 -13.93
CA GLY A 69 10.25 -6.65 -15.13
C GLY A 69 9.29 -6.55 -16.31
N GLU A 70 9.65 -7.21 -17.42
CA GLU A 70 8.69 -7.49 -18.49
C GLU A 70 7.56 -8.36 -17.96
N TYR A 71 6.33 -8.10 -18.41
CA TYR A 71 5.12 -8.80 -18.00
C TYR A 71 4.22 -9.05 -19.21
N ALA A 72 3.50 -10.16 -19.20
CA ALA A 72 2.57 -10.55 -20.26
C ALA A 72 1.16 -9.97 -20.06
N GLY A 73 0.82 -9.63 -18.82
CA GLY A 73 -0.48 -9.05 -18.45
C GLY A 73 -0.40 -8.19 -17.20
N SER A 74 -1.46 -7.43 -16.94
CA SER A 74 -1.58 -6.61 -15.74
C SER A 74 -3.00 -6.59 -15.24
N ARG A 75 -3.18 -6.83 -13.93
CA ARG A 75 -4.43 -6.60 -13.21
C ARG A 75 -4.57 -5.14 -12.76
N VAL A 76 -3.49 -4.36 -12.83
CA VAL A 76 -3.49 -2.92 -12.58
C VAL A 76 -3.52 -2.19 -13.92
N THR A 77 -4.52 -1.34 -14.13
CA THR A 77 -4.80 -0.73 -15.45
C THR A 77 -3.86 0.42 -15.80
N SER A 78 -3.44 1.21 -14.80
CA SER A 78 -2.57 2.38 -14.96
C SER A 78 -1.94 2.79 -13.63
N TRP A 79 -0.81 3.50 -13.69
CA TRP A 79 -0.08 3.97 -12.51
C TRP A 79 0.73 5.23 -12.76
N ASP A 80 0.14 6.22 -13.43
CA ASP A 80 0.81 7.50 -13.59
C ASP A 80 1.02 8.22 -12.24
N GLU A 81 1.78 9.31 -12.30
CA GLU A 81 2.07 10.10 -11.10
C GLU A 81 0.86 10.91 -10.63
N ASP A 82 0.02 11.34 -11.57
CA ASP A 82 -1.23 12.10 -11.35
C ASP A 82 -1.09 13.29 -10.38
N LEU A 83 0.06 13.98 -10.46
CA LEU A 83 0.35 15.13 -9.61
C LEU A 83 0.01 16.46 -10.32
N LEU A 84 -1.01 17.15 -9.83
CA LEU A 84 -1.33 18.52 -10.27
C LEU A 84 -0.21 19.53 -9.97
N LEU A 85 0.48 19.36 -8.85
CA LEU A 85 1.54 20.25 -8.40
C LEU A 85 2.88 19.50 -8.32
N PRO A 86 4.01 20.19 -8.55
CA PRO A 86 5.33 19.56 -8.46
C PRO A 86 5.59 18.95 -7.09
N ARG A 87 6.05 17.70 -7.08
CA ARG A 87 6.55 17.04 -5.87
C ARG A 87 7.81 17.73 -5.34
N MET A 88 8.09 17.52 -4.05
CA MET A 88 9.42 17.63 -3.49
C MET A 88 10.05 16.25 -3.47
N TRP A 89 11.23 16.09 -4.05
CA TRP A 89 12.03 14.88 -3.89
C TRP A 89 12.52 14.76 -2.45
N ASP A 90 12.80 13.54 -2.02
CA ASP A 90 13.44 13.31 -0.72
C ASP A 90 14.74 14.14 -0.61
N ALA A 91 14.89 14.85 0.50
CA ALA A 91 15.99 15.78 0.71
C ALA A 91 17.34 15.07 0.86
N ARG A 92 17.33 13.80 1.29
CA ARG A 92 18.53 12.95 1.41
C ARG A 92 18.81 12.12 0.16
N GLY A 93 17.98 12.26 -0.88
CA GLY A 93 18.13 11.61 -2.17
C GLY A 93 17.54 10.20 -2.28
N HIS A 94 16.86 9.70 -1.24
CA HIS A 94 16.22 8.39 -1.28
C HIS A 94 15.16 8.33 -2.40
N ALA A 95 15.20 7.28 -3.23
CA ALA A 95 14.34 7.08 -4.39
C ALA A 95 14.19 8.29 -5.33
N ARG A 96 15.15 9.22 -5.36
CA ARG A 96 15.09 10.39 -6.24
C ARG A 96 15.14 9.96 -7.71
N GLY A 97 14.22 10.49 -8.52
CA GLY A 97 14.10 10.13 -9.93
C GLY A 97 13.38 8.80 -10.19
N LYS A 98 12.99 8.05 -9.15
CA LYS A 98 12.13 6.88 -9.29
C LYS A 98 10.67 7.30 -9.30
N LEU A 99 9.94 6.80 -10.29
CA LEU A 99 8.51 7.01 -10.49
C LEU A 99 7.76 5.73 -10.12
N ALA A 100 6.44 5.81 -10.12
CA ALA A 100 5.52 4.70 -10.08
C ALA A 100 5.90 3.61 -11.10
N PRO A 101 5.51 2.34 -10.88
CA PRO A 101 4.56 1.88 -9.86
C PRO A 101 5.12 1.89 -8.44
N GLY A 102 6.41 1.53 -8.31
CA GLY A 102 7.15 1.40 -7.05
C GLY A 102 6.51 0.46 -6.05
N GLY A 103 7.22 -0.59 -5.65
CA GLY A 103 6.65 -1.65 -4.82
C GLY A 103 5.60 -2.43 -5.60
N TRP A 104 5.78 -3.72 -5.78
CA TRP A 104 4.89 -4.52 -6.60
C TRP A 104 4.81 -5.96 -6.11
N VAL A 105 3.69 -6.59 -6.41
CA VAL A 105 3.54 -8.04 -6.39
C VAL A 105 3.12 -8.48 -7.78
N THR A 106 3.82 -9.47 -8.34
CA THR A 106 3.44 -10.13 -9.61
C THR A 106 3.08 -11.58 -9.36
N ARG A 107 2.27 -12.16 -10.26
CA ARG A 107 1.99 -13.59 -10.31
C ARG A 107 2.77 -14.21 -11.47
N LEU A 108 3.60 -15.20 -11.19
CA LEU A 108 4.39 -15.96 -12.15
C LEU A 108 3.66 -17.26 -12.51
N ASN A 109 3.47 -17.50 -13.81
CA ASN A 109 3.09 -18.81 -14.32
C ASN A 109 4.36 -19.68 -14.44
N ILE A 110 4.36 -20.83 -13.77
CA ILE A 110 5.52 -21.73 -13.68
C ILE A 110 5.80 -22.53 -14.96
N GLU A 111 4.82 -22.65 -15.85
CA GLU A 111 4.93 -23.43 -17.08
C GLU A 111 5.64 -22.63 -18.18
N ASN A 112 5.33 -21.34 -18.28
CA ASN A 112 5.81 -20.47 -19.36
C ASN A 112 6.67 -19.28 -18.87
N ASN A 113 6.83 -19.11 -17.55
CA ASN A 113 7.56 -18.01 -16.91
C ASN A 113 6.99 -16.61 -17.15
N GLU A 114 5.75 -16.50 -17.63
CA GLU A 114 5.09 -15.21 -17.82
C GLU A 114 4.66 -14.63 -16.47
N GLN A 115 4.92 -13.33 -16.30
CA GLN A 115 4.49 -12.59 -15.13
C GLN A 115 3.25 -11.76 -15.47
N THR A 116 2.31 -11.71 -14.53
CA THR A 116 1.18 -10.80 -14.52
C THR A 116 1.29 -9.86 -13.33
N VAL A 117 1.24 -8.54 -13.55
CA VAL A 117 1.21 -7.57 -12.44
C VAL A 117 -0.07 -7.77 -11.63
N TYR A 118 0.07 -7.97 -10.32
CA TYR A 118 -1.07 -8.27 -9.44
C TYR A 118 -1.50 -7.04 -8.63
N THR A 119 -0.56 -6.34 -7.98
CA THR A 119 -0.78 -5.08 -7.23
C THR A 119 0.51 -4.26 -7.19
N ILE A 120 0.39 -2.96 -6.88
CA ILE A 120 1.50 -2.00 -6.86
C ILE A 120 1.37 -0.96 -5.73
N GLY A 121 2.34 -0.04 -5.64
CA GLY A 121 2.19 1.22 -4.91
C GLY A 121 2.67 1.15 -3.47
N PHE A 122 3.59 0.24 -3.19
CA PHE A 122 4.25 0.10 -1.89
C PHE A 122 5.60 0.82 -1.87
N ARG A 123 6.12 1.13 -0.67
CA ARG A 123 7.50 1.60 -0.56
C ARG A 123 8.45 0.41 -0.52
N ASN A 124 8.33 -0.41 0.51
CA ASN A 124 9.22 -1.55 0.72
C ASN A 124 8.54 -2.54 1.63
N GLN A 125 7.62 -3.25 1.03
CA GLN A 125 6.96 -4.39 1.59
C GLN A 125 7.95 -5.55 1.42
N TYR A 126 8.61 -5.94 2.52
CA TYR A 126 9.77 -6.83 2.46
C TYR A 126 9.36 -8.30 2.32
N ASP A 127 8.13 -8.63 2.71
CA ASP A 127 7.65 -10.01 2.73
C ASP A 127 6.13 -10.07 2.59
N ILE A 128 5.63 -11.22 2.14
CA ILE A 128 4.21 -11.47 1.93
C ILE A 128 3.84 -12.87 2.41
N ASP A 129 2.65 -13.02 3.02
CA ASP A 129 2.09 -14.34 3.31
C ASP A 129 0.56 -14.31 3.31
N ARG A 130 -0.05 -15.50 3.32
CA ARG A 130 -1.48 -15.71 3.20
C ARG A 130 -2.12 -16.04 4.53
N ASN A 131 -3.28 -15.45 4.78
CA ASN A 131 -4.15 -15.93 5.83
C ASN A 131 -4.78 -17.30 5.44
N ARG A 132 -5.53 -17.92 6.35
CA ARG A 132 -6.15 -19.24 6.08
C ARG A 132 -7.21 -19.23 4.98
N PHE A 133 -7.72 -18.06 4.59
CA PHE A 133 -8.70 -17.89 3.51
C PHE A 133 -8.03 -17.71 2.14
N GLY A 134 -6.70 -17.67 2.09
CA GLY A 134 -5.92 -17.47 0.86
C GLY A 134 -5.70 -16.01 0.48
N ASP A 135 -6.16 -15.06 1.29
CA ASP A 135 -5.89 -13.64 1.05
C ASP A 135 -4.46 -13.29 1.47
N VAL A 136 -3.76 -12.51 0.65
CA VAL A 136 -2.33 -12.18 0.81
C VAL A 136 -2.18 -10.86 1.56
N PHE A 137 -1.20 -10.78 2.46
CA PHE A 137 -0.90 -9.57 3.22
C PHE A 137 0.58 -9.28 3.21
N THR A 138 0.89 -8.01 3.42
CA THR A 138 2.27 -7.53 3.53
C THR A 138 2.42 -6.48 4.62
N TYR A 139 3.65 -6.19 5.01
CA TYR A 139 4.02 -5.12 5.94
C TYR A 139 4.91 -4.11 5.21
N ASP A 140 4.31 -3.00 4.76
CA ASP A 140 4.96 -1.96 3.97
C ASP A 140 5.70 -0.96 4.86
N ALA A 141 6.89 -0.53 4.44
CA ALA A 141 7.76 0.37 5.20
C ALA A 141 7.32 1.84 5.14
N ASP A 142 7.59 2.59 6.20
CA ASP A 142 7.44 4.04 6.25
C ASP A 142 8.58 4.77 5.54
N MET A 143 8.60 6.10 5.55
CA MET A 143 9.82 6.88 5.32
C MET A 143 10.02 7.72 6.58
N GLU A 144 10.89 7.25 7.49
CA GLU A 144 11.01 7.78 8.85
C GLU A 144 11.38 9.27 8.87
N TRP A 145 12.07 9.74 7.82
CA TRP A 145 12.45 11.14 7.63
C TRP A 145 11.28 12.06 7.28
N ASP A 146 10.16 11.49 6.84
CA ASP A 146 8.93 12.25 6.57
C ASP A 146 8.07 12.41 7.83
N LEU A 147 8.44 11.82 8.97
CA LEU A 147 7.62 11.84 10.19
C LEU A 147 7.19 13.28 10.58
N GLY A 148 5.88 13.51 10.68
CA GLY A 148 5.30 14.82 10.94
C GLY A 148 5.06 15.70 9.71
N LEU A 149 5.25 15.15 8.50
CA LEU A 149 4.93 15.79 7.23
C LEU A 149 3.62 15.24 6.63
N PRO A 150 2.90 16.01 5.80
CA PRO A 150 1.61 15.61 5.22
C PRO A 150 1.65 14.34 4.37
N TRP A 151 2.83 13.99 3.86
CA TRP A 151 3.05 12.79 3.05
C TRP A 151 3.76 11.68 3.84
N TYR A 152 3.86 11.80 5.16
CA TYR A 152 4.26 10.67 5.99
C TYR A 152 3.24 9.56 5.86
N ARG A 153 3.73 8.33 5.69
CA ARG A 153 2.93 7.12 5.83
C ARG A 153 3.66 6.25 6.83
N PRO A 154 3.00 5.82 7.92
CA PRO A 154 3.59 4.86 8.84
C PRO A 154 3.79 3.51 8.15
N THR A 155 4.54 2.63 8.80
CA THR A 155 4.55 1.22 8.45
C THR A 155 3.13 0.69 8.64
N ARG A 156 2.73 -0.20 7.74
CA ARG A 156 1.32 -0.56 7.61
C ARG A 156 1.12 -1.95 7.06
N ILE A 157 0.11 -2.63 7.58
CA ILE A 157 -0.31 -3.93 7.07
C ILE A 157 -1.30 -3.69 5.93
N CYS A 158 -1.01 -4.23 4.76
CA CYS A 158 -1.84 -4.10 3.57
C CYS A 158 -2.37 -5.47 3.13
N HIS A 159 -3.65 -5.54 2.75
CA HIS A 159 -4.25 -6.70 2.10
C HIS A 159 -3.98 -6.64 0.59
N VAL A 160 -2.94 -7.34 0.14
CA VAL A 160 -2.45 -7.41 -1.25
C VAL A 160 -3.55 -7.96 -2.16
N ALA A 161 -4.46 -7.09 -2.61
CA ALA A 161 -5.63 -7.45 -3.42
C ALA A 161 -5.40 -7.13 -4.90
N SER A 162 -6.02 -7.91 -5.78
CA SER A 162 -5.86 -7.80 -7.23
C SER A 162 -6.21 -6.39 -7.75
N GLY A 163 -5.32 -5.78 -8.54
CA GLY A 163 -5.55 -4.51 -9.22
C GLY A 163 -5.44 -3.25 -8.34
N THR A 164 -5.01 -3.40 -7.09
CA THR A 164 -4.84 -2.26 -6.18
C THR A 164 -3.56 -1.46 -6.44
N ASP A 165 -3.60 -0.15 -6.13
CA ASP A 165 -2.44 0.73 -5.99
C ASP A 165 -2.46 1.33 -4.56
N TYR A 166 -1.38 1.14 -3.81
CA TYR A 166 -1.23 1.67 -2.44
C TYR A 166 -0.63 3.08 -2.40
N GLY A 167 -0.52 3.71 -3.57
CA GLY A 167 -0.30 5.12 -3.79
C GLY A 167 1.14 5.57 -3.69
N TRP A 168 2.12 4.67 -3.56
CA TRP A 168 3.52 5.09 -3.43
C TRP A 168 3.92 5.89 -4.66
N ARG A 169 4.44 7.09 -4.43
CA ARG A 169 5.15 7.93 -5.40
C ARG A 169 6.30 8.57 -4.65
N SER A 170 7.46 8.71 -5.29
CA SER A 170 8.66 9.17 -4.59
C SER A 170 8.52 10.60 -4.03
N GLY A 171 9.13 10.83 -2.85
CA GLY A 171 9.09 12.09 -2.12
C GLY A 171 7.68 12.47 -1.66
N SER A 172 7.32 13.74 -1.82
CA SER A 172 6.01 14.26 -1.41
C SER A 172 4.85 13.91 -2.37
N GLY A 173 5.08 13.03 -3.35
CA GLY A 173 4.09 12.68 -4.37
C GLY A 173 3.08 11.61 -3.92
N LYS A 174 3.31 10.99 -2.77
CA LYS A 174 2.49 9.90 -2.23
C LYS A 174 0.99 10.24 -2.24
N TRP A 175 0.17 9.37 -2.81
CA TRP A 175 -1.30 9.51 -2.81
C TRP A 175 -1.93 9.27 -1.43
N PRO A 176 -2.81 10.14 -0.94
CA PRO A 176 -3.56 9.87 0.29
C PRO A 176 -4.46 8.63 0.17
N ALA A 177 -4.67 7.91 1.27
CA ALA A 177 -5.51 6.71 1.30
C ALA A 177 -7.00 7.01 1.02
N TYR A 178 -7.44 8.27 1.17
CA TYR A 178 -8.80 8.68 0.84
C TYR A 178 -9.05 8.78 -0.68
N TYR A 179 -8.00 8.90 -1.51
CA TYR A 179 -8.14 8.91 -2.97
C TYR A 179 -8.84 7.65 -3.44
N GLU A 180 -9.91 7.78 -4.22
CA GLU A 180 -10.77 6.67 -4.62
C GLU A 180 -9.97 5.51 -5.25
N ASP A 181 -8.89 5.84 -5.96
CA ASP A 181 -7.96 4.90 -6.59
C ASP A 181 -6.71 4.52 -5.80
N SER A 182 -6.58 5.00 -4.56
CA SER A 182 -5.63 4.47 -3.58
C SER A 182 -6.33 3.47 -2.65
N ALA A 183 -5.73 2.29 -2.49
CA ALA A 183 -6.18 1.29 -1.52
C ALA A 183 -5.72 1.69 -0.09
N PRO A 184 -6.59 1.59 0.93
CA PRO A 184 -6.21 1.84 2.31
C PRO A 184 -5.47 0.63 2.92
N PRO A 185 -4.62 0.83 3.93
CA PRO A 185 -4.11 -0.26 4.74
C PRO A 185 -5.22 -0.87 5.60
N VAL A 186 -4.96 -2.09 6.09
CA VAL A 186 -5.80 -2.79 7.07
C VAL A 186 -5.57 -2.21 8.47
N ILE A 187 -4.32 -1.84 8.77
CA ILE A 187 -3.91 -1.13 9.99
C ILE A 187 -2.59 -0.39 9.76
N ASP A 188 -2.47 0.81 10.32
CA ASP A 188 -1.20 1.53 10.48
C ASP A 188 -0.56 1.15 11.83
N ILE A 189 0.74 0.82 11.83
CA ILE A 189 1.46 0.38 13.03
C ILE A 189 2.27 1.54 13.65
N GLY A 190 2.93 2.35 12.83
CA GLY A 190 3.73 3.49 13.26
C GLY A 190 5.06 3.58 12.52
N PRO A 191 6.07 4.31 13.01
CA PRO A 191 7.43 4.19 12.48
C PRO A 191 7.97 2.78 12.74
N GLY A 192 8.82 2.26 11.87
CA GLY A 192 9.38 0.91 12.02
C GLY A 192 10.22 0.47 10.84
N SER A 193 10.73 -0.76 10.88
CA SER A 193 11.44 -1.35 9.74
C SER A 193 10.95 -2.78 9.50
N PRO A 194 9.94 -2.97 8.62
CA PRO A 194 9.46 -4.29 8.25
C PRO A 194 10.55 -5.20 7.69
N THR A 195 10.62 -6.45 8.13
CA THR A 195 11.57 -7.45 7.60
C THR A 195 10.97 -8.82 7.34
N GLY A 196 9.71 -9.07 7.72
CA GLY A 196 9.09 -10.38 7.54
C GLY A 196 7.61 -10.36 7.86
N VAL A 197 6.87 -11.24 7.20
CA VAL A 197 5.43 -11.47 7.38
C VAL A 197 5.18 -12.95 7.30
N VAL A 198 4.66 -13.55 8.38
CA VAL A 198 4.43 -14.99 8.45
C VAL A 198 3.04 -15.28 8.96
N SER A 199 2.31 -16.13 8.26
CA SER A 199 1.01 -16.65 8.68
C SER A 199 1.16 -17.52 9.92
N GLY A 200 0.29 -17.33 10.92
CA GLY A 200 0.23 -18.24 12.06
C GLY A 200 -0.34 -19.61 11.73
N LYS A 201 -0.82 -19.81 10.50
CA LYS A 201 -1.36 -21.09 10.04
C LYS A 201 -0.33 -22.22 10.23
N GLY A 202 -0.76 -23.29 10.88
CA GLY A 202 0.07 -24.47 11.15
C GLY A 202 0.87 -24.39 12.45
N THR A 203 0.82 -23.26 13.17
CA THR A 203 1.38 -23.20 14.52
C THR A 203 0.58 -24.08 15.49
N ALA A 204 1.26 -24.70 16.45
CA ALA A 204 0.66 -25.36 17.60
C ALA A 204 0.33 -24.33 18.70
N PHE A 205 -0.22 -23.18 18.32
CA PHE A 205 -0.62 -22.09 19.21
C PHE A 205 -2.14 -22.05 19.35
N PRO A 206 -2.70 -21.29 20.32
CA PRO A 206 -4.14 -21.04 20.36
C PRO A 206 -4.69 -20.49 19.04
N SER A 207 -5.95 -20.80 18.73
CA SER A 207 -6.59 -20.47 17.44
C SER A 207 -6.45 -19.00 17.03
N ARG A 208 -6.52 -18.07 17.99
CA ARG A 208 -6.32 -16.63 17.74
C ARG A 208 -4.96 -16.28 17.12
N TYR A 209 -3.92 -17.03 17.46
CA TYR A 209 -2.58 -16.84 16.88
C TYR A 209 -2.41 -17.64 15.58
N GLN A 210 -3.15 -18.74 15.41
CA GLN A 210 -3.18 -19.46 14.13
C GLN A 210 -3.85 -18.63 13.02
N ASP A 211 -4.83 -17.80 13.37
CA ASP A 211 -5.51 -16.87 12.46
C ASP A 211 -4.80 -15.50 12.32
N ALA A 212 -3.75 -15.24 13.08
CA ALA A 212 -2.99 -14.00 13.02
C ALA A 212 -1.90 -14.04 11.94
N LEU A 213 -1.43 -12.85 11.56
CA LEU A 213 -0.16 -12.67 10.84
C LEU A 213 0.90 -12.20 11.82
N PHE A 214 2.10 -12.75 11.74
CA PHE A 214 3.27 -12.29 12.49
C PHE A 214 4.07 -11.31 11.63
N ALA A 215 4.03 -10.02 11.99
CA ALA A 215 4.74 -8.95 11.28
C ALA A 215 6.00 -8.54 12.07
N LEU A 216 7.16 -8.62 11.42
CA LEU A 216 8.47 -8.42 12.04
C LEU A 216 8.97 -6.99 11.84
N ASP A 217 9.38 -6.33 12.92
CA ASP A 217 9.98 -4.99 12.93
C ASP A 217 11.39 -5.01 13.52
N TRP A 218 12.37 -4.76 12.66
CA TRP A 218 13.79 -4.74 13.01
C TRP A 218 14.17 -3.57 13.92
N THR A 219 13.62 -2.37 13.66
CA THR A 219 13.99 -1.14 14.38
C THR A 219 13.57 -1.20 15.84
N PHE A 220 12.34 -1.65 16.08
CA PHE A 220 11.78 -1.72 17.43
C PHE A 220 11.98 -3.08 18.10
N GLY A 221 12.49 -4.05 17.35
CA GLY A 221 12.76 -5.40 17.82
C GLY A 221 11.52 -6.12 18.31
N THR A 222 10.46 -6.05 17.51
CA THR A 222 9.13 -6.57 17.85
C THR A 222 8.61 -7.44 16.72
N ILE A 223 8.11 -8.61 17.07
CA ILE A 223 7.18 -9.39 16.27
C ILE A 223 5.79 -9.04 16.76
N TYR A 224 4.96 -8.46 15.89
CA TYR A 224 3.56 -8.19 16.16
C TYR A 224 2.71 -9.39 15.72
N ALA A 225 1.78 -9.84 16.56
CA ALA A 225 0.63 -10.62 16.09
C ALA A 225 -0.44 -9.64 15.62
N ILE A 226 -0.73 -9.66 14.32
CA ILE A 226 -1.76 -8.87 13.66
C ILE A 226 -3.03 -9.73 13.62
N HIS A 227 -3.99 -9.38 14.47
CA HIS A 227 -5.28 -10.05 14.55
C HIS A 227 -6.23 -9.45 13.52
N LEU A 228 -6.48 -10.18 12.44
CA LEU A 228 -7.38 -9.78 11.36
C LEU A 228 -8.84 -9.93 11.80
N LYS A 229 -9.64 -8.88 11.60
CA LYS A 229 -11.09 -8.90 11.77
C LYS A 229 -11.73 -8.66 10.40
N PRO A 230 -12.59 -9.57 9.90
CA PRO A 230 -13.29 -9.35 8.65
C PRO A 230 -14.09 -8.04 8.66
N ASP A 231 -13.99 -7.31 7.56
CA ASP A 231 -14.72 -6.05 7.30
C ASP A 231 -15.07 -6.02 5.82
N GLY A 232 -16.29 -6.47 5.50
CA GLY A 232 -16.70 -6.74 4.12
C GLY A 232 -15.82 -7.79 3.44
N ALA A 233 -15.34 -7.47 2.24
CA ALA A 233 -14.47 -8.26 1.38
C ALA A 233 -12.99 -8.18 1.75
N SER A 234 -12.66 -7.39 2.77
CA SER A 234 -11.31 -7.20 3.30
C SER A 234 -11.35 -7.26 4.84
N TYR A 235 -10.46 -6.53 5.49
CA TYR A 235 -10.20 -6.64 6.91
C TYR A 235 -9.93 -5.27 7.55
N LYS A 236 -10.30 -5.16 8.83
CA LYS A 236 -9.62 -4.32 9.81
C LYS A 236 -8.68 -5.20 10.63
N ALA A 237 -7.77 -4.61 11.40
CA ALA A 237 -6.94 -5.39 12.30
C ALA A 237 -6.64 -4.67 13.62
N THR A 238 -6.10 -5.44 14.56
CA THR A 238 -5.43 -4.93 15.75
C THR A 238 -4.03 -5.53 15.84
N ALA A 239 -3.09 -4.81 16.44
CA ALA A 239 -1.72 -5.25 16.61
C ALA A 239 -1.41 -5.54 18.09
N GLU A 240 -0.90 -6.74 18.36
CA GLU A 240 -0.43 -7.18 19.67
C GLU A 240 1.09 -7.39 19.60
N PRO A 241 1.92 -6.72 20.43
CA PRO A 241 3.32 -7.09 20.58
C PRO A 241 3.41 -8.53 21.11
N PHE A 242 3.85 -9.46 20.26
CA PHE A 242 3.85 -10.89 20.56
C PHE A 242 5.17 -11.35 21.15
N THR A 243 6.28 -11.06 20.47
CA THR A 243 7.65 -11.32 20.95
C THR A 243 8.47 -10.07 20.73
N PHE A 244 9.14 -9.56 21.76
CA PHE A 244 9.90 -8.31 21.66
C PHE A 244 11.09 -8.28 22.63
N GLY A 245 12.09 -7.45 22.31
CA GLY A 245 13.26 -7.25 23.16
C GLY A 245 14.07 -6.02 22.79
N SER A 246 15.02 -5.62 23.64
CA SER A 246 15.83 -4.41 23.46
C SER A 246 17.33 -4.70 23.66
N PRO A 247 18.09 -4.96 22.58
CA PRO A 247 17.66 -5.10 21.18
C PRO A 247 17.17 -6.52 20.86
N LEU A 248 16.24 -6.66 19.90
CA LEU A 248 15.87 -7.93 19.28
C LEU A 248 15.67 -7.71 17.77
N PRO A 249 16.74 -7.43 17.00
CA PRO A 249 16.64 -7.01 15.61
C PRO A 249 16.19 -8.17 14.72
N VAL A 250 14.89 -8.46 14.73
CA VAL A 250 14.27 -9.58 14.01
C VAL A 250 14.45 -9.40 12.51
N THR A 251 14.80 -10.47 11.81
CA THR A 251 15.10 -10.43 10.37
C THR A 251 14.12 -11.23 9.54
N ASP A 252 13.75 -12.44 9.97
CA ASP A 252 12.83 -13.32 9.24
C ASP A 252 12.28 -14.40 10.19
N ALA A 253 11.16 -15.01 9.83
CA ALA A 253 10.52 -16.08 10.60
C ALA A 253 9.91 -17.17 9.71
N ILE A 254 9.62 -18.33 10.30
CA ILE A 254 8.90 -19.42 9.64
C ILE A 254 8.16 -20.27 10.68
N VAL A 255 7.00 -20.82 10.31
CA VAL A 255 6.34 -21.86 11.08
C VAL A 255 6.97 -23.22 10.74
N GLY A 256 7.58 -23.86 11.74
CA GLY A 256 8.18 -25.18 11.59
C GLY A 256 7.15 -26.30 11.50
N LYS A 257 7.55 -27.46 10.98
CA LYS A 257 6.70 -28.67 10.88
C LYS A 257 6.23 -29.20 12.24
N ASP A 258 6.89 -28.80 13.32
CA ASP A 258 6.52 -29.08 14.72
C ASP A 258 5.49 -28.09 15.29
N GLY A 259 5.03 -27.13 14.48
CA GLY A 259 4.10 -26.08 14.87
C GLY A 259 4.71 -24.96 15.72
N ALA A 260 6.04 -24.91 15.88
CA ALA A 260 6.69 -23.78 16.54
C ALA A 260 6.96 -22.65 15.54
N LEU A 261 6.98 -21.41 16.03
CA LEU A 261 7.46 -20.26 15.25
C LEU A 261 8.97 -20.13 15.46
N TYR A 262 9.75 -20.19 14.39
CA TYR A 262 11.19 -19.94 14.41
C TYR A 262 11.45 -18.56 13.84
N PHE A 263 12.36 -17.81 14.44
CA PHE A 263 12.78 -16.52 13.89
C PHE A 263 14.25 -16.26 14.13
N ALA A 264 14.86 -15.52 13.21
CA ALA A 264 16.25 -15.08 13.31
C ALA A 264 16.33 -13.61 13.73
N ILE A 265 17.45 -13.26 14.35
CA ILE A 265 17.85 -11.87 14.57
C ILE A 265 19.19 -11.59 13.89
N GLY A 266 19.50 -10.32 13.66
CA GLY A 266 20.82 -9.87 13.20
C GLY A 266 20.71 -8.71 12.23
N GLY A 267 21.51 -8.76 11.16
CA GLY A 267 21.60 -7.69 10.17
C GLY A 267 22.49 -6.53 10.62
N ARG A 268 23.06 -5.81 9.65
CA ARG A 268 23.92 -4.62 9.88
C ARG A 268 25.07 -4.83 10.90
N GLY A 269 25.63 -6.03 10.97
CA GLY A 269 26.71 -6.37 11.91
C GLY A 269 26.26 -6.62 13.36
N ALA A 270 24.96 -6.61 13.64
CA ALA A 270 24.42 -7.03 14.93
C ALA A 270 24.58 -8.55 15.14
N GLN A 271 24.56 -8.98 16.40
CA GLN A 271 24.63 -10.40 16.75
C GLN A 271 23.50 -11.19 16.09
N SER A 272 23.86 -12.32 15.47
CA SER A 272 22.89 -13.28 14.93
C SER A 272 22.56 -14.37 15.94
N ALA A 273 21.29 -14.74 16.00
CA ALA A 273 20.79 -15.89 16.75
C ALA A 273 19.49 -16.42 16.12
N LEU A 274 19.19 -17.69 16.37
CA LEU A 274 17.93 -18.33 16.00
C LEU A 274 17.14 -18.62 17.27
N PHE A 275 15.86 -18.25 17.27
CA PHE A 275 14.93 -18.46 18.36
C PHE A 275 13.83 -19.43 17.93
N ARG A 276 13.30 -20.17 18.90
CA ARG A 276 12.13 -21.03 18.76
C ARG A 276 11.08 -20.62 19.78
N VAL A 277 9.91 -20.24 19.31
CA VAL A 277 8.75 -19.91 20.14
C VAL A 277 7.78 -21.08 20.11
N ARG A 278 7.44 -21.59 21.30
CA ARG A 278 6.47 -22.67 21.48
C ARG A 278 5.42 -22.26 22.50
N TYR A 279 4.19 -22.68 22.28
CA TYR A 279 3.14 -22.52 23.28
C TYR A 279 3.31 -23.57 24.39
N ILE A 280 3.17 -23.14 25.65
CA ILE A 280 3.33 -23.99 26.85
C ILE A 280 2.10 -23.94 27.78
N GLY A 281 1.03 -23.27 27.34
CA GLY A 281 -0.22 -23.17 28.10
C GLY A 281 -1.17 -24.33 27.83
N ASN A 282 -2.38 -24.22 28.38
CA ASN A 282 -3.40 -25.27 28.35
C ASN A 282 -4.61 -24.99 27.44
N GLU A 283 -4.67 -23.81 26.80
CA GLU A 283 -5.69 -23.51 25.78
C GLU A 283 -5.60 -24.47 24.58
N SER A 284 -6.72 -24.66 23.89
CA SER A 284 -6.80 -25.51 22.70
C SER A 284 -5.91 -24.99 21.57
N THR A 285 -5.15 -25.89 20.96
CA THR A 285 -4.36 -25.66 19.75
C THR A 285 -4.99 -26.26 18.50
N ALA A 286 -6.25 -26.71 18.59
CA ALA A 286 -6.99 -27.19 17.43
C ALA A 286 -7.11 -26.07 16.37
N PRO A 287 -6.96 -26.39 15.07
CA PRO A 287 -7.09 -25.40 14.00
C PRO A 287 -8.43 -24.65 14.04
N PRO A 288 -8.44 -23.32 13.80
CA PRO A 288 -9.67 -22.55 13.74
C PRO A 288 -10.56 -23.02 12.58
N THR A 289 -11.84 -23.24 12.87
CA THR A 289 -12.85 -23.65 11.88
C THR A 289 -13.90 -22.59 11.61
N ASP A 290 -13.97 -21.54 12.42
CA ASP A 290 -15.02 -20.54 12.35
C ASP A 290 -14.96 -19.79 11.02
N ILE A 291 -16.11 -19.60 10.38
CA ILE A 291 -16.23 -18.82 9.14
C ILE A 291 -17.37 -17.85 9.34
N ASP A 292 -17.08 -16.55 9.23
CA ASP A 292 -18.11 -15.54 9.11
C ASP A 292 -18.77 -15.64 7.73
N PRO A 293 -20.07 -16.01 7.64
CA PRO A 293 -20.75 -16.21 6.35
C PRO A 293 -20.85 -14.92 5.53
N ALA A 294 -21.05 -13.76 6.17
CA ALA A 294 -21.19 -12.49 5.48
C ALA A 294 -19.84 -12.09 4.85
N ALA A 295 -18.76 -12.24 5.60
CA ALA A 295 -17.42 -11.98 5.07
C ALA A 295 -17.00 -13.00 3.99
N ALA A 296 -17.44 -14.26 4.12
CA ALA A 296 -17.20 -15.27 3.10
C ALA A 296 -17.89 -14.92 1.77
N GLU A 297 -19.14 -14.45 1.82
CA GLU A 297 -19.85 -13.99 0.63
C GLU A 297 -19.22 -12.72 0.04
N ALA A 298 -18.84 -11.74 0.87
CA ALA A 298 -18.17 -10.53 0.38
C ALA A 298 -16.82 -10.84 -0.28
N ARG A 299 -16.00 -11.74 0.29
CA ARG A 299 -14.77 -12.21 -0.35
C ARG A 299 -15.04 -12.92 -1.69
N LYS A 300 -16.09 -13.74 -1.75
CA LYS A 300 -16.50 -14.41 -2.99
C LYS A 300 -16.91 -13.39 -4.06
N GLN A 301 -17.72 -12.39 -3.70
CA GLN A 301 -18.12 -11.31 -4.61
C GLN A 301 -16.90 -10.53 -5.11
N ARG A 302 -15.96 -10.16 -4.22
CA ARG A 302 -14.70 -9.53 -4.63
C ARG A 302 -13.95 -10.39 -5.64
N ARG A 303 -13.74 -11.68 -5.35
CA ARG A 303 -13.01 -12.58 -6.27
C ARG A 303 -13.72 -12.76 -7.62
N GLN A 304 -15.05 -12.73 -7.65
CA GLN A 304 -15.83 -12.73 -8.89
C GLN A 304 -15.57 -11.47 -9.73
N LEU A 305 -15.44 -10.31 -9.08
CA LEU A 305 -15.06 -9.06 -9.76
C LEU A 305 -13.59 -9.09 -10.21
N GLU A 306 -12.69 -9.58 -9.35
CA GLU A 306 -11.25 -9.71 -9.62
C GLU A 306 -10.94 -10.64 -10.80
N ALA A 307 -11.84 -11.54 -11.15
CA ALA A 307 -11.71 -12.41 -12.32
C ALA A 307 -11.74 -11.65 -13.65
N PHE A 308 -12.34 -10.45 -13.69
CA PHE A 308 -12.35 -9.58 -14.87
C PHE A 308 -11.10 -8.68 -14.97
N HIS A 309 -10.22 -8.67 -13.97
CA HIS A 309 -9.06 -7.76 -13.96
C HIS A 309 -8.05 -8.16 -15.03
N GLY A 310 -7.77 -7.24 -15.96
CA GLY A 310 -6.84 -7.46 -17.08
C GLY A 310 -7.40 -8.35 -18.21
N VAL A 311 -8.69 -8.67 -18.19
CA VAL A 311 -9.35 -9.55 -19.17
C VAL A 311 -10.58 -8.84 -19.76
N GLN A 312 -10.76 -8.92 -21.08
CA GLN A 312 -11.98 -8.45 -21.74
C GLN A 312 -13.08 -9.50 -21.60
N ASP A 313 -14.25 -9.10 -21.09
CA ASP A 313 -15.41 -9.96 -20.92
C ASP A 313 -16.72 -9.14 -21.03
N ASP A 314 -17.63 -9.57 -21.89
CA ASP A 314 -18.90 -8.88 -22.16
C ASP A 314 -19.83 -8.80 -20.93
N GLN A 315 -19.61 -9.65 -19.92
CA GLN A 315 -20.39 -9.66 -18.67
C GLN A 315 -19.79 -8.73 -17.59
N ALA A 316 -18.53 -8.30 -17.74
CA ALA A 316 -17.81 -7.57 -16.70
C ALA A 316 -18.53 -6.29 -16.27
N VAL A 317 -18.94 -5.46 -17.22
CA VAL A 317 -19.62 -4.19 -16.93
C VAL A 317 -20.95 -4.41 -16.21
N ALA A 318 -21.76 -5.38 -16.68
CA ALA A 318 -23.06 -5.66 -16.07
C ALA A 318 -22.91 -6.20 -14.64
N THR A 319 -21.93 -7.06 -14.40
CA THR A 319 -21.64 -7.65 -13.09
C THR A 319 -21.01 -6.64 -12.12
N ALA A 320 -20.09 -5.79 -12.60
CA ALA A 320 -19.34 -4.87 -11.74
C ALA A 320 -20.08 -3.59 -11.38
N TRP A 321 -20.88 -3.04 -12.29
CA TRP A 321 -21.51 -1.72 -12.10
C TRP A 321 -22.30 -1.56 -10.78
N PRO A 322 -23.10 -2.57 -10.33
CA PRO A 322 -23.84 -2.47 -9.07
C PRO A 322 -22.98 -2.35 -7.82
N PHE A 323 -21.66 -2.58 -7.91
CA PHE A 323 -20.73 -2.51 -6.78
C PHE A 323 -19.94 -1.19 -6.77
N LEU A 324 -20.13 -0.30 -7.75
CA LEU A 324 -19.41 0.97 -7.83
C LEU A 324 -19.83 1.98 -6.74
N ASP A 325 -20.97 1.78 -6.10
CA ASP A 325 -21.42 2.53 -4.92
C ASP A 325 -21.36 1.74 -3.61
N SER A 326 -20.72 0.56 -3.60
CA SER A 326 -20.57 -0.22 -2.39
C SER A 326 -19.81 0.58 -1.33
N GLU A 327 -20.30 0.61 -0.09
CA GLU A 327 -19.57 1.18 1.05
C GLU A 327 -18.28 0.39 1.36
N ASP A 328 -18.21 -0.87 0.94
CA ASP A 328 -17.02 -1.69 1.01
C ASP A 328 -15.99 -1.22 -0.03
N ARG A 329 -14.90 -0.63 0.46
CA ARG A 329 -13.83 -0.06 -0.37
C ARG A 329 -13.16 -1.11 -1.28
N PHE A 330 -13.07 -2.37 -0.86
CA PHE A 330 -12.40 -3.41 -1.64
C PHE A 330 -13.33 -4.03 -2.69
N LEU A 331 -14.64 -4.14 -2.41
CA LEU A 331 -15.61 -4.47 -3.47
C LEU A 331 -15.68 -3.36 -4.52
N ARG A 332 -15.75 -2.11 -4.06
CA ARG A 332 -15.79 -0.95 -4.96
C ARG A 332 -14.53 -0.81 -5.81
N ASN A 333 -13.36 -1.06 -5.22
CA ASN A 333 -12.10 -1.10 -5.98
C ASN A 333 -12.09 -2.23 -7.02
N ALA A 334 -12.47 -3.46 -6.65
CA ALA A 334 -12.52 -4.57 -7.60
C ALA A 334 -13.52 -4.31 -8.74
N ALA A 335 -14.68 -3.73 -8.42
CA ALA A 335 -15.66 -3.33 -9.43
C ALA A 335 -15.11 -2.27 -10.39
N ARG A 336 -14.39 -1.26 -9.85
CA ARG A 336 -13.76 -0.22 -10.66
C ARG A 336 -12.72 -0.82 -11.62
N VAL A 337 -11.81 -1.65 -11.11
CA VAL A 337 -10.76 -2.27 -11.93
C VAL A 337 -11.36 -3.22 -12.97
N ALA A 338 -12.44 -3.94 -12.64
CA ALA A 338 -13.17 -4.77 -13.60
C ALA A 338 -13.69 -3.96 -14.80
N ILE A 339 -14.29 -2.78 -14.59
CA ILE A 339 -14.75 -1.92 -15.70
C ILE A 339 -13.58 -1.23 -16.43
N GLU A 340 -12.53 -0.82 -15.70
CA GLU A 340 -11.32 -0.24 -16.30
C GLU A 340 -10.59 -1.24 -17.21
N SER A 341 -10.77 -2.53 -16.95
CA SER A 341 -10.23 -3.62 -17.77
C SER A 341 -11.02 -3.85 -19.07
N GLN A 342 -12.16 -3.18 -19.27
CA GLN A 342 -13.00 -3.30 -20.47
C GLN A 342 -12.78 -2.14 -21.44
N THR A 343 -13.14 -2.34 -22.71
CA THR A 343 -13.12 -1.26 -23.70
C THR A 343 -14.05 -0.09 -23.28
N PRO A 344 -13.60 1.18 -23.34
CA PRO A 344 -14.40 2.33 -22.91
C PRO A 344 -15.76 2.45 -23.59
N ASP A 345 -15.86 2.07 -24.87
CA ASP A 345 -17.10 2.13 -25.65
C ASP A 345 -18.25 1.32 -25.01
N SER A 346 -17.91 0.29 -24.23
CA SER A 346 -18.91 -0.55 -23.54
C SER A 346 -19.54 0.10 -22.31
N TRP A 347 -18.96 1.17 -21.74
CA TRP A 347 -19.42 1.70 -20.45
C TRP A 347 -19.27 3.22 -20.24
N ALA A 348 -18.44 3.93 -21.01
CA ALA A 348 -18.13 5.35 -20.79
C ALA A 348 -19.38 6.25 -20.75
N GLN A 349 -20.35 6.02 -21.63
CA GLN A 349 -21.60 6.80 -21.67
C GLN A 349 -22.44 6.64 -20.40
N ARG A 350 -22.35 5.48 -19.75
CA ARG A 350 -23.12 5.19 -18.53
C ARG A 350 -22.67 6.03 -17.34
N VAL A 351 -21.42 6.50 -17.33
CA VAL A 351 -20.89 7.42 -16.30
C VAL A 351 -21.72 8.70 -16.22
N PHE A 352 -22.09 9.26 -17.37
CA PHE A 352 -22.79 10.55 -17.44
C PHE A 352 -24.27 10.44 -17.04
N SER A 353 -24.88 9.25 -17.19
CA SER A 353 -26.26 8.98 -16.78
C SER A 353 -26.38 8.36 -15.38
N GLU A 354 -25.28 8.02 -14.72
CA GLU A 354 -25.30 7.49 -13.35
C GLU A 354 -25.94 8.50 -12.38
N VAL A 355 -26.72 8.01 -11.43
CA VAL A 355 -27.46 8.84 -10.46
C VAL A 355 -26.96 8.64 -9.03
N SER A 356 -26.39 7.48 -8.70
CA SER A 356 -25.74 7.23 -7.43
C SER A 356 -24.46 8.08 -7.32
N PRO A 357 -24.35 8.99 -6.35
CA PRO A 357 -23.20 9.89 -6.24
C PRO A 357 -21.88 9.14 -6.13
N GLN A 358 -21.82 8.08 -5.31
CA GLN A 358 -20.60 7.29 -5.14
C GLN A 358 -20.27 6.50 -6.41
N ALA A 359 -21.25 5.82 -7.04
CA ALA A 359 -20.99 5.11 -8.30
C ALA A 359 -20.50 6.07 -9.40
N LYS A 360 -21.07 7.27 -9.49
CA LYS A 360 -20.62 8.30 -10.44
C LYS A 360 -19.18 8.72 -10.18
N VAL A 361 -18.78 8.95 -8.92
CA VAL A 361 -17.39 9.27 -8.58
C VAL A 361 -16.46 8.13 -8.97
N THR A 362 -16.76 6.89 -8.56
CA THR A 362 -15.96 5.71 -8.87
C THR A 362 -15.81 5.50 -10.38
N ALA A 363 -16.91 5.60 -11.13
CA ALA A 363 -16.93 5.41 -12.58
C ALA A 363 -16.27 6.58 -13.34
N ALA A 364 -16.37 7.81 -12.84
CA ALA A 364 -15.65 8.95 -13.40
C ALA A 364 -14.14 8.85 -13.20
N VAL A 365 -13.69 8.36 -12.04
CA VAL A 365 -12.28 8.04 -11.79
C VAL A 365 -11.80 6.95 -12.74
N ALA A 366 -12.57 5.87 -12.90
CA ALA A 366 -12.26 4.83 -13.89
C ALA A 366 -12.10 5.44 -15.29
N LEU A 367 -13.05 6.28 -15.72
CA LEU A 367 -13.05 6.86 -17.06
C LEU A 367 -11.85 7.77 -17.27
N ALA A 368 -11.56 8.60 -16.27
CA ALA A 368 -10.41 9.48 -16.28
C ALA A 368 -9.09 8.69 -16.38
N ARG A 369 -8.96 7.57 -15.66
CA ARG A 369 -7.77 6.71 -15.71
C ARG A 369 -7.61 6.02 -17.08
N THR A 370 -8.69 5.45 -17.63
CA THR A 370 -8.65 4.82 -18.96
C THR A 370 -8.39 5.83 -20.08
N TYR A 371 -8.96 7.03 -19.97
CA TYR A 371 -8.69 8.13 -20.90
C TYR A 371 -7.32 8.76 -20.68
N ALA A 372 -6.82 8.86 -19.45
CA ALA A 372 -5.47 9.34 -19.18
C ALA A 372 -4.45 8.46 -19.91
N LEU A 373 -4.55 7.13 -19.81
CA LEU A 373 -3.74 6.20 -20.62
C LEU A 373 -3.82 6.51 -22.13
N THR A 374 -5.01 6.86 -22.61
CA THR A 374 -5.26 7.21 -24.01
C THR A 374 -4.70 8.59 -24.36
N PHE A 375 -4.68 9.53 -23.40
CA PHE A 375 -4.42 10.93 -23.63
C PHE A 375 -3.04 11.40 -23.17
N ILE A 376 -2.61 11.18 -21.91
CA ILE A 376 -1.31 11.55 -21.26
C ILE A 376 -0.71 12.94 -21.63
N ARG A 377 -1.41 13.77 -22.40
CA ARG A 377 -0.82 14.89 -23.18
C ARG A 377 -1.75 16.10 -23.36
N LEU A 378 -2.90 16.19 -22.69
CA LEU A 378 -3.87 17.26 -23.00
C LEU A 378 -3.53 18.67 -22.49
N GLY A 379 -2.39 18.86 -21.81
CA GLY A 379 -1.86 20.19 -21.52
C GLY A 379 -2.70 21.03 -20.54
N ALA A 380 -2.30 22.27 -20.31
CA ALA A 380 -2.97 23.16 -19.37
C ALA A 380 -4.31 23.68 -19.94
N PRO A 381 -5.34 23.89 -19.08
CA PRO A 381 -6.60 24.49 -19.51
C PRO A 381 -6.37 25.90 -20.09
N THR A 382 -7.24 26.30 -21.01
CA THR A 382 -7.26 27.67 -21.54
C THR A 382 -7.63 28.67 -20.42
N GLU A 383 -7.33 29.96 -20.63
CA GLU A 383 -7.67 31.01 -19.65
C GLU A 383 -9.20 31.06 -19.37
N ALA A 384 -10.03 30.85 -20.39
CA ALA A 384 -11.48 30.85 -20.23
C ALA A 384 -11.97 29.68 -19.36
N GLU A 385 -11.46 28.47 -19.61
CA GLU A 385 -11.77 27.26 -18.83
C GLU A 385 -11.27 27.40 -17.39
N ARG A 386 -10.04 27.89 -17.22
CA ARG A 386 -9.46 28.19 -15.92
C ARG A 386 -10.38 29.09 -15.09
N GLN A 387 -10.82 30.22 -15.64
CA GLN A 387 -11.72 31.15 -14.94
C GLN A 387 -13.10 30.54 -14.65
N ALA A 388 -13.62 29.70 -15.55
CA ALA A 388 -14.88 29.01 -15.33
C ALA A 388 -14.81 28.03 -14.15
N VAL A 389 -13.72 27.25 -14.05
CA VAL A 389 -13.51 26.31 -12.94
C VAL A 389 -13.31 27.07 -11.62
N ILE A 390 -12.49 28.13 -11.59
CA ILE A 390 -12.28 28.96 -10.39
C ILE A 390 -13.62 29.45 -9.83
N ARG A 391 -14.51 29.99 -10.68
CA ARG A 391 -15.83 30.49 -10.23
C ARG A 391 -16.70 29.42 -9.57
N GLN A 392 -16.52 28.14 -9.91
CA GLN A 392 -17.30 27.05 -9.35
C GLN A 392 -16.74 26.59 -7.99
N ILE A 393 -15.42 26.44 -7.88
CA ILE A 393 -14.80 25.77 -6.73
C ILE A 393 -14.23 26.74 -5.69
N ASP A 394 -13.87 27.97 -6.07
CA ASP A 394 -13.32 28.98 -5.14
C ASP A 394 -14.28 29.28 -3.96
N PRO A 395 -15.61 29.46 -4.18
CA PRO A 395 -16.55 29.70 -3.08
C PRO A 395 -16.70 28.55 -2.09
N LEU A 396 -16.27 27.33 -2.46
CA LEU A 396 -16.35 26.16 -1.60
C LEU A 396 -15.23 26.15 -0.54
N LEU A 397 -14.14 26.89 -0.75
CA LEU A 397 -13.06 27.00 0.23
C LEU A 397 -13.33 28.16 1.21
N PRO A 398 -13.35 27.94 2.54
CA PRO A 398 -13.16 26.65 3.23
C PRO A 398 -14.44 25.84 3.43
N THR A 399 -14.28 24.52 3.51
CA THR A 399 -15.31 23.56 3.97
C THR A 399 -15.01 23.09 5.39
N SER A 400 -15.93 22.31 5.98
CA SER A 400 -15.72 21.63 7.26
C SER A 400 -14.82 20.40 7.17
N ASP A 401 -14.51 19.92 5.96
CA ASP A 401 -13.74 18.70 5.72
C ASP A 401 -12.30 19.06 5.32
N ALA A 402 -11.34 18.56 6.08
CA ALA A 402 -9.92 18.89 5.91
C ALA A 402 -9.32 18.30 4.62
N ASP A 403 -9.79 17.14 4.18
CA ASP A 403 -9.31 16.48 2.95
C ASP A 403 -9.86 17.22 1.73
N ILE A 404 -11.14 17.62 1.76
CA ILE A 404 -11.73 18.49 0.73
C ILE A 404 -10.99 19.82 0.67
N ASN A 405 -10.69 20.46 1.81
CA ASN A 405 -9.88 21.68 1.84
C ASN A 405 -8.51 21.48 1.19
N THR A 406 -7.82 20.38 1.49
CA THR A 406 -6.52 20.05 0.88
C THR A 406 -6.60 20.01 -0.64
N GLU A 407 -7.61 19.34 -1.18
CA GLU A 407 -7.79 19.23 -2.64
C GLU A 407 -8.25 20.53 -3.29
N LEU A 408 -9.16 21.29 -2.66
CA LEU A 408 -9.55 22.61 -3.14
C LEU A 408 -8.34 23.56 -3.19
N ILE A 409 -7.50 23.58 -2.16
CA ILE A 409 -6.28 24.41 -2.12
C ILE A 409 -5.31 23.96 -3.22
N ARG A 410 -5.13 22.66 -3.44
CA ARG A 410 -4.27 22.11 -4.50
C ARG A 410 -4.73 22.57 -5.89
N VAL A 411 -6.01 22.39 -6.20
CA VAL A 411 -6.59 22.77 -7.50
C VAL A 411 -6.58 24.29 -7.67
N LEU A 412 -7.04 25.06 -6.69
CA LEU A 412 -7.05 26.53 -6.76
C LEU A 412 -5.63 27.12 -6.87
N THR A 413 -4.63 26.48 -6.25
CA THR A 413 -3.22 26.85 -6.40
C THR A 413 -2.72 26.55 -7.82
N TYR A 414 -3.03 25.38 -8.37
CA TYR A 414 -2.70 25.04 -9.75
C TYR A 414 -3.32 26.03 -10.74
N LEU A 415 -4.60 26.38 -10.52
CA LEU A 415 -5.34 27.37 -11.30
C LEU A 415 -4.95 28.82 -10.96
N LYS A 416 -4.07 29.07 -9.99
CA LYS A 416 -3.65 30.43 -9.58
C LYS A 416 -4.85 31.34 -9.28
N ALA A 417 -5.81 30.87 -8.49
CA ALA A 417 -6.93 31.69 -8.04
C ALA A 417 -6.43 32.81 -7.11
N GLU A 418 -6.90 34.05 -7.29
CA GLU A 418 -6.39 35.20 -6.53
C GLU A 418 -6.69 35.09 -5.03
N SER A 419 -7.83 34.48 -4.66
CA SER A 419 -8.30 34.39 -3.27
C SER A 419 -7.59 33.32 -2.45
N VAL A 420 -6.96 32.32 -3.11
CA VAL A 420 -6.47 31.11 -2.45
C VAL A 420 -5.45 31.41 -1.36
N ILE A 421 -4.55 32.39 -1.58
CA ILE A 421 -3.55 32.79 -0.59
C ILE A 421 -4.22 33.26 0.69
N ALA A 422 -5.20 34.17 0.59
CA ALA A 422 -5.86 34.74 1.77
C ALA A 422 -6.66 33.66 2.54
N LYS A 423 -7.43 32.84 1.82
CA LYS A 423 -8.25 31.78 2.42
C LYS A 423 -7.40 30.72 3.11
N THR A 424 -6.32 30.29 2.46
CA THR A 424 -5.44 29.26 3.02
C THR A 424 -4.59 29.79 4.18
N MET A 425 -4.12 31.04 4.12
CA MET A 425 -3.45 31.65 5.28
C MET A 425 -4.38 31.75 6.49
N ALA A 426 -5.66 32.09 6.28
CA ALA A 426 -6.65 32.10 7.36
C ALA A 426 -6.84 30.70 7.98
N LEU A 427 -6.86 29.62 7.18
CA LEU A 427 -6.89 28.25 7.69
C LEU A 427 -5.66 27.91 8.54
N ILE A 428 -4.47 28.36 8.12
CA ILE A 428 -3.21 28.14 8.86
C ILE A 428 -3.21 28.91 10.20
N GLU A 429 -3.67 30.17 10.18
CA GLU A 429 -3.73 31.04 11.36
C GLU A 429 -4.79 30.58 12.38
N GLN A 430 -5.91 30.04 11.89
CA GLN A 430 -7.05 29.59 12.71
C GLN A 430 -6.99 28.09 13.02
N ARG A 431 -5.82 27.46 12.86
CA ARG A 431 -5.65 26.03 13.05
C ARG A 431 -6.06 25.56 14.44
N SER A 432 -6.66 24.37 14.50
CA SER A 432 -6.93 23.68 15.75
C SER A 432 -5.67 23.00 16.29
N THR A 433 -5.78 22.42 17.48
CA THR A 433 -4.74 21.52 18.00
C THR A 433 -4.46 20.40 17.00
N PRO A 434 -3.19 20.12 16.67
CA PRO A 434 -2.83 19.05 15.75
C PRO A 434 -3.44 17.71 16.18
N GLU A 435 -4.02 17.00 15.21
CA GLU A 435 -4.56 15.66 15.41
C GLU A 435 -3.41 14.66 15.53
N ILE A 436 -3.41 13.90 16.63
CA ILE A 436 -2.38 12.88 16.86
C ILE A 436 -2.81 11.58 16.17
N PRO A 437 -1.98 10.97 15.32
CA PRO A 437 -2.36 9.74 14.62
C PRO A 437 -2.66 8.57 15.57
N ASP A 438 -3.62 7.72 15.22
CA ASP A 438 -4.05 6.57 16.03
C ASP A 438 -2.90 5.59 16.36
N TRP A 439 -1.99 5.39 15.41
CA TRP A 439 -0.81 4.51 15.57
C TRP A 439 0.15 4.99 16.67
N SER A 440 0.06 6.25 17.11
CA SER A 440 0.89 6.81 18.19
C SER A 440 0.81 6.00 19.48
N THR A 441 -0.35 5.40 19.77
CA THR A 441 -0.58 4.57 20.96
C THR A 441 0.22 3.27 20.91
N LEU A 442 0.40 2.68 19.72
CA LEU A 442 1.20 1.48 19.49
C LEU A 442 2.69 1.81 19.58
N ALA A 443 3.11 2.89 18.91
CA ALA A 443 4.51 3.33 18.91
C ALA A 443 5.01 3.72 20.32
N SER A 444 4.14 4.30 21.16
CA SER A 444 4.49 4.75 22.52
C SER A 444 4.80 3.59 23.49
N ARG A 445 4.41 2.36 23.17
CA ARG A 445 4.61 1.19 24.04
C ARG A 445 6.07 0.72 24.12
N ASN A 446 6.94 1.22 23.24
CA ASN A 446 8.35 0.82 23.17
C ASN A 446 9.27 2.00 23.54
N ALA A 447 9.39 2.27 24.85
CA ALA A 447 9.89 3.53 25.41
C ALA A 447 11.31 3.96 25.01
N ARG A 448 12.16 3.04 24.50
CA ARG A 448 13.59 3.32 24.26
C ARG A 448 13.90 3.84 22.85
N TYR A 449 13.30 3.26 21.81
CA TYR A 449 13.37 3.79 20.44
C TYR A 449 12.29 4.83 20.16
N GLY A 450 11.21 4.81 20.94
CA GLY A 450 10.15 5.80 20.87
C GLY A 450 10.50 7.15 21.49
N GLY A 451 11.69 7.40 22.05
CA GLY A 451 12.00 8.66 22.74
C GLY A 451 11.77 9.90 21.87
N THR A 452 12.44 9.96 20.70
CA THR A 452 12.28 11.05 19.73
C THR A 452 10.88 11.09 19.12
N VAL A 453 10.28 9.91 18.88
CA VAL A 453 8.90 9.80 18.37
C VAL A 453 7.92 10.36 19.40
N ASN A 454 8.10 10.05 20.69
CA ASN A 454 7.29 10.53 21.80
C ASN A 454 7.46 12.03 22.01
N GLU A 455 8.67 12.56 21.85
CA GLU A 455 8.90 14.01 21.87
C GLU A 455 8.22 14.72 20.70
N LEU A 456 8.29 14.13 19.50
CA LEU A 456 7.55 14.62 18.34
C LEU A 456 6.04 14.53 18.55
N LEU A 457 5.52 13.45 19.13
CA LEU A 457 4.08 13.31 19.42
C LEU A 457 3.61 14.30 20.51
N LYS A 458 4.44 14.59 21.52
CA LYS A 458 4.15 15.63 22.53
C LYS A 458 4.05 17.02 21.92
N ASN A 459 4.84 17.30 20.88
CA ASN A 459 4.85 18.55 20.15
C ASN A 459 4.46 18.31 18.69
N HIS A 460 3.36 17.59 18.47
CA HIS A 460 3.01 17.12 17.13
C HIS A 460 2.90 18.30 16.16
N PRO A 461 3.64 18.28 15.02
CA PRO A 461 3.55 19.35 14.07
C PRO A 461 2.12 19.49 13.52
N PRO A 462 1.69 20.71 13.18
CA PRO A 462 0.42 20.97 12.50
C PRO A 462 0.51 20.46 11.05
N THR A 463 0.47 19.14 10.90
CA THR A 463 0.81 18.43 9.67
C THR A 463 -0.06 18.89 8.50
N LYS A 464 -1.35 19.15 8.74
CA LYS A 464 -2.30 19.64 7.73
C LYS A 464 -1.92 21.03 7.22
N GLU A 465 -1.61 21.94 8.13
CA GLU A 465 -1.24 23.33 7.83
C GLU A 465 0.14 23.43 7.17
N ILE A 466 1.08 22.55 7.55
CA ILE A 466 2.34 22.37 6.82
C ILE A 466 2.04 21.97 5.38
N GLY A 467 1.05 21.10 5.16
CA GLY A 467 0.57 20.70 3.83
C GLY A 467 -0.01 21.86 3.04
N TYR A 468 -0.86 22.68 3.67
CA TYR A 468 -1.39 23.90 3.07
C TYR A 468 -0.28 24.87 2.67
N ALA A 469 0.67 25.13 3.57
CA ALA A 469 1.81 25.99 3.30
C ALA A 469 2.70 25.41 2.18
N PHE A 470 2.90 24.10 2.16
CA PHE A 470 3.64 23.38 1.13
C PHE A 470 2.97 23.48 -0.24
N ILE A 471 1.66 23.38 -0.31
CA ILE A 471 0.91 23.57 -1.56
C ILE A 471 1.05 25.03 -2.03
N LEU A 472 0.79 26.00 -1.15
CA LEU A 472 0.85 27.43 -1.44
C LEU A 472 2.21 27.91 -1.93
N ARG A 473 3.32 27.23 -1.62
CA ARG A 473 4.66 27.60 -2.10
C ARG A 473 4.75 27.71 -3.62
N ASN A 474 3.82 27.05 -4.33
CA ASN A 474 3.71 27.08 -5.78
C ASN A 474 3.09 28.39 -6.31
N MET A 475 2.42 29.17 -5.47
CA MET A 475 1.97 30.53 -5.80
C MET A 475 3.18 31.48 -5.87
N ARG A 476 3.65 31.77 -7.08
CA ARG A 476 4.77 32.70 -7.31
C ARG A 476 4.37 34.19 -7.28
N GLN A 477 3.09 34.48 -7.48
CA GLN A 477 2.51 35.81 -7.58
C GLN A 477 1.20 35.87 -6.78
N GLY A 478 0.62 37.06 -6.60
CA GLY A 478 -0.64 37.26 -5.87
C GLY A 478 -0.48 37.52 -4.36
N TRP A 479 0.74 37.43 -3.83
CA TRP A 479 1.03 37.71 -2.42
C TRP A 479 1.09 39.22 -2.15
N THR A 480 0.38 39.66 -1.10
CA THR A 480 0.70 40.93 -0.45
C THR A 480 1.94 40.77 0.45
N ILE A 481 2.63 41.88 0.74
CA ILE A 481 3.78 41.86 1.66
C ILE A 481 3.40 41.33 3.06
N PRO A 482 2.27 41.71 3.68
CA PRO A 482 1.83 41.11 4.95
C PRO A 482 1.64 39.60 4.87
N GLN A 483 0.93 39.08 3.86
CA GLN A 483 0.72 37.63 3.70
C GLN A 483 2.04 36.89 3.52
N ARG A 484 2.96 37.45 2.74
CA ARG A 484 4.28 36.84 2.55
C ARG A 484 5.08 36.79 3.84
N LYS A 485 5.01 37.84 4.67
CA LYS A 485 5.65 37.83 6.00
C LYS A 485 5.02 36.77 6.90
N ALA A 486 3.69 36.74 7.00
CA ALA A 486 2.95 35.75 7.78
C ALA A 486 3.24 34.31 7.35
N TYR A 487 3.48 34.06 6.07
CA TYR A 487 3.84 32.72 5.57
C TYR A 487 5.20 32.21 6.08
N PHE A 488 6.15 33.11 6.36
CA PHE A 488 7.51 32.75 6.79
C PHE A 488 7.73 32.86 8.30
N THR A 489 6.70 33.21 9.06
CA THR A 489 6.73 33.35 10.53
C THR A 489 5.76 32.36 11.15
#